data_AF-A0A226QS37-F1
#
_entry.id   AF-A0A226QS37-F1
#
_cell.length_a   1.000
_cell.length_b   1.000
_cell.length_c   1.000
_cell.angle_alpha   90.00
_cell.angle_beta   90.00
_cell.angle_gamma   90.00
#
_symmetry.space_group_name_H-M   'P 1'
#
loop_
_entity.id
_entity.type
_entity.pdbx_description
1 polymer ?
#
loop_
_entity_poly.entity_id
_entity_poly.type
_entity_poly.pdbx_seq_one_letter_code
_entity_poly.pdbx_strand_id
1 'polypeptide(L)' 'MRNILVFPDGTEQDFMYPPNRDIEVGETLVVHMLDDSMQIMRVTHIEKKEREIRYYLALAS' A
#
# COMPACT_ATOMS: atom_id res chain seq x y z
N MET A 1 2.86 12.33 9.22
CA MET A 1 3.11 10.89 9.28
C MET A 1 3.08 10.39 7.85
N ARG A 2 4.14 9.74 7.36
CA ARG A 2 4.21 9.28 5.96
C ARG A 2 3.45 7.98 5.79
N ASN A 3 2.73 7.80 4.69
CA ASN A 3 2.13 6.52 4.35
C ASN A 3 2.94 5.93 3.19
N ILE A 4 3.39 4.69 3.36
CA ILE A 4 4.30 4.01 2.44
C ILE A 4 3.66 2.69 2.01
N LEU A 5 3.44 2.50 0.71
CA LEU A 5 3.14 1.20 0.13
C LEU A 5 4.45 0.43 -0.02
N VAL A 6 4.46 -0.83 0.45
CA VAL A 6 5.59 -1.74 0.29
C VAL A 6 5.14 -2.86 -0.64
N PHE A 7 5.71 -2.89 -1.84
CA PHE A 7 5.36 -3.83 -2.90
C PHE A 7 6.03 -5.21 -2.70
N PRO A 8 5.53 -6.27 -3.35
CA PRO A 8 6.09 -7.62 -3.22
C PRO A 8 7.55 -7.75 -3.66
N ASP A 9 7.99 -6.89 -4.57
CA ASP A 9 9.37 -6.80 -5.07
C ASP A 9 10.31 -6.02 -4.12
N GLY A 10 9.77 -5.49 -3.01
CA GLY A 10 10.49 -4.66 -2.05
C GLY A 10 10.52 -3.18 -2.39
N THR A 11 9.91 -2.76 -3.51
CA THR A 11 9.79 -1.34 -3.85
C THR A 11 8.93 -0.63 -2.81
N GLU A 12 9.31 0.61 -2.45
CA GLU A 12 8.56 1.46 -1.52
C GLU A 12 8.05 2.71 -2.26
N GLN A 13 6.80 3.09 -2.00
CA GLN A 13 6.20 4.29 -2.59
C GLN A 13 5.43 5.09 -1.54
N ASP A 14 5.75 6.38 -1.42
CA ASP A 14 4.93 7.30 -0.65
C ASP A 14 3.57 7.49 -1.32
N PHE A 15 2.51 7.50 -0.51
CA PHE A 15 1.18 7.80 -0.99
C PHE A 15 0.41 8.67 0.01
N MET A 16 -0.64 9.29 -0.49
CA MET A 16 -1.59 10.05 0.31
C MET A 16 -2.99 9.55 0.00
N TYR A 17 -3.81 9.48 1.04
CA TYR A 17 -5.23 9.19 0.94
C TYR A 17 -6.01 10.29 1.69
N PRO A 18 -7.31 10.48 1.39
CA PRO A 18 -8.13 11.46 2.09
C PRO A 18 -8.08 11.23 3.60
N PRO A 19 -8.03 12.29 4.42
CA PRO A 19 -7.82 12.17 5.87
C PRO A 19 -8.90 11.37 6.63
N ASN A 20 -10.02 11.07 5.99
CA ASN A 20 -11.15 10.32 6.56
C ASN A 20 -11.24 8.87 6.05
N ARG A 21 -10.16 8.33 5.48
CA ARG A 21 -10.12 6.95 4.99
C ARG A 21 -9.01 6.23 5.72
N ASP A 22 -9.34 5.23 6.53
CA ASP A 22 -8.32 4.31 7.03
C ASP A 22 -8.20 3.12 6.06
N ILE A 23 -6.97 2.61 5.94
CA ILE A 23 -6.70 1.39 5.19
C ILE A 23 -6.53 0.25 6.17
N GLU A 24 -7.21 -0.87 5.89
CA GLU A 24 -7.20 -2.04 6.75
C GLU A 24 -6.50 -3.24 6.11
N VAL A 25 -6.01 -4.17 6.96
CA VAL A 25 -5.51 -5.46 6.47
C VAL A 25 -6.67 -6.19 5.79
N GLY A 26 -6.39 -6.68 4.59
CA GLY A 26 -7.34 -7.37 3.75
C GLY A 26 -7.98 -6.49 2.68
N GLU A 27 -7.84 -5.16 2.77
CA GLU A 27 -8.33 -4.23 1.76
C GLU A 27 -7.58 -4.41 0.44
N THR A 28 -8.31 -4.19 -0.66
CA THR A 28 -7.80 -4.30 -2.01
C THR A 28 -7.58 -2.92 -2.62
N LEU A 29 -6.38 -2.69 -3.13
CA LEU A 29 -5.96 -1.46 -3.79
C LEU A 29 -5.72 -1.75 -5.27
N VAL A 30 -6.17 -0.85 -6.14
CA VAL A 30 -5.78 -0.84 -7.55
C VAL A 30 -4.55 0.05 -7.67
N VAL A 31 -3.45 -0.51 -8.14
CA VAL A 31 -2.18 0.18 -8.26
C VAL A 31 -1.79 0.29 -9.74
N HIS A 32 -1.43 1.50 -10.15
CA HIS A 32 -0.85 1.74 -11.47
C HIS A 32 0.66 1.56 -11.37
N MET A 33 1.17 0.60 -12.13
CA MET A 33 2.59 0.29 -12.21
C MET A 33 3.28 1.20 -13.23
N LEU A 34 4.62 1.24 -13.20
CA LEU A 34 5.42 2.07 -14.12
C LEU A 34 5.30 1.67 -15.59
N ASP A 35 4.88 0.43 -15.87
CA ASP A 35 4.64 -0.09 -17.21
C ASP A 35 3.20 0.18 -17.70
N ASP A 36 2.49 1.13 -17.07
CA ASP A 36 1.07 1.45 -17.29
C ASP A 36 0.10 0.28 -17.01
N SER A 37 0.57 -0.84 -16.46
CA SER A 37 -0.32 -1.92 -16.03
C SER A 37 -1.06 -1.56 -14.75
N MET A 38 -2.32 -1.99 -14.65
CA MET A 38 -3.09 -1.92 -13.41
C MET A 38 -3.03 -3.28 -12.71
N GLN A 39 -2.59 -3.28 -11.46
CA GLN A 39 -2.58 -4.47 -10.62
C GLN A 39 -3.49 -4.31 -9.42
N ILE A 40 -4.23 -5.38 -9.12
CA ILE A 40 -5.05 -5.48 -7.92
C ILE A 40 -4.20 -6.12 -6.84
N MET A 41 -3.87 -5.32 -5.82
CA MET A 41 -3.05 -5.75 -4.69
C MET A 41 -3.84 -5.71 -3.39
N ARG A 42 -3.54 -6.64 -2.49
CA ARG A 42 -4.17 -6.73 -1.17
C ARG A 42 -3.20 -6.29 -0.09
N VAL A 43 -3.67 -5.50 0.86
CA VAL A 43 -2.92 -5.16 2.06
C VAL A 43 -2.86 -6.40 2.95
N THR A 44 -1.67 -6.93 3.21
CA THR A 44 -1.47 -8.13 4.02
C THR A 44 -0.97 -7.82 5.42
N HIS A 45 -0.27 -6.70 5.57
CA HIS A 45 0.28 -6.27 6.85
C HIS A 45 0.37 -4.75 6.91
N ILE A 46 0.16 -4.19 8.11
CA ILE A 46 0.32 -2.77 8.37
C ILE A 46 1.26 -2.61 9.57
N GLU A 47 2.37 -1.92 9.36
CA GLU A 47 3.35 -1.60 10.39
C GLU A 47 3.31 -0.10 10.68
N LYS A 48 3.02 0.27 11.94
CA LYS A 48 3.01 1.67 12.39
C LYS A 48 4.30 1.97 13.16
N LYS A 49 5.06 2.96 12.69
CA LYS A 49 6.27 3.49 13.32
C LYS A 49 6.06 4.95 13.72
N GLU A 50 6.99 5.51 14.48
CA GLU A 50 6.86 6.88 15.01
C GLU A 50 6.63 7.96 13.93
N ARG A 51 7.16 7.75 12.72
CA ARG A 51 7.12 8.77 11.63
C ARG A 51 6.40 8.30 10.37
N GLU A 52 6.09 7.02 10.27
CA GLU A 52 5.57 6.40 9.05
C GLU A 52 4.64 5.23 9.35
N ILE A 53 3.75 4.96 8.40
CA ILE A 53 2.90 3.77 8.37
C ILE A 53 3.21 3.05 7.07
N ARG A 54 3.60 1.78 7.18
CA ARG A 54 3.93 0.92 6.06
C ARG A 54 2.79 -0.04 5.81
N TYR A 55 2.34 -0.13 4.56
CA TYR A 55 1.27 -0.99 4.10
C TYR A 55 1.86 -2.00 3.12
N TYR A 56 2.01 -3.24 3.57
CA TYR A 56 2.61 -4.31 2.78
C TYR A 56 1.57 -4.89 1.84
N LEU A 57 1.92 -4.95 0.57
CA LEU A 57 1.07 -5.39 -0.52
C LEU A 57 1.46 -6.79 -0.99
N ALA A 58 0.45 -7.56 -1.38
CA ALA A 58 0.62 -8.81 -2.11
C ALA A 58 -0.33 -8.83 -3.31
N LEU A 59 -0.02 -9.62 -4.34
CA LEU A 59 -0.98 -9.88 -5.41
C LEU A 59 -2.25 -10.49 -4.80
N ALA A 60 -3.42 -9.95 -5.18
CA ALA A 60 -4.69 -10.51 -4.75
C ALA A 60 -4.90 -11.86 -5.48
N SER A 61 -4.77 -12.96 -4.73
CA SER A 61 -5.07 -14.32 -5.20
C SER A 61 -6.52 -14.72 -4.98
#